data_AF-A0A0K1E757-F1
#
_entry.id   AF-A0A0K1E757-F1
#
_cell.length_a   1.000
_cell.length_b   1.000
_cell.length_c   1.000
_cell.angle_alpha   90.00
_cell.angle_beta   90.00
_cell.angle_gamma   90.00
#
_symmetry.space_group_name_H-M   'P 1'
#
loop_
_entity.id
_entity.type
_entity.pdbx_description
1 polymer ?
#
loop_
_entity_poly.entity_id
_entity_poly.type
_entity_poly.pdbx_seq_one_letter_code
_entity_poly.pdbx_strand_id
1 'polypeptide(L)'
;MSARRSHAGKRRRAAGLTLVEVLISIAILALIGTLIYGAFDGMSRTRKGIGEMSDRYHQGRQALSRISRELQSAFISRHMPVQQIYLVRKTIFAGEKSTPTDRLDFTSFAHRRLMADAHESDQCEISYFAVRDPDQRGKIDLVRREAKIIDLDPQHGGVVNVLAEDIDSFTLRYLDPISDDWVDTWDTTQATGQLDRLPRQVWVKLVLRGGPGGQLLKFETKVSIPILVPLGWADQNPNTSSLSQSGGMQAGNDRMSSANAAMQRSTGTPGNTPTTGNNQRGGTPGGGSPLGGGSPFGGGQIPGMRR
;
A
#
# COMPACT_ATOMS: atom_id res chain seq x y z
N MET A 1 -77.17 -60.51 -59.47
CA MET A 1 -77.75 -59.32 -58.83
C MET A 1 -76.84 -58.88 -57.69
N SER A 2 -76.25 -57.69 -57.82
CA SER A 2 -75.30 -57.09 -56.87
C SER A 2 -76.07 -56.28 -55.82
N ALA A 3 -75.76 -56.48 -54.54
CA ALA A 3 -76.31 -55.67 -53.45
C ALA A 3 -75.15 -54.95 -52.72
N ARG A 4 -74.84 -53.74 -53.19
CA ARG A 4 -74.02 -52.75 -52.48
C ARG A 4 -74.80 -52.27 -51.25
N ARG A 5 -74.31 -52.58 -50.04
CA ARG A 5 -74.77 -51.90 -48.81
C ARG A 5 -73.93 -50.64 -48.59
N SER A 6 -74.56 -49.48 -48.76
CA SER A 6 -74.02 -48.16 -48.48
C SER A 6 -74.25 -47.75 -47.02
N HIS A 7 -73.13 -47.44 -46.36
CA HIS A 7 -72.85 -46.45 -45.30
C HIS A 7 -73.94 -45.95 -44.34
N ALA A 8 -73.57 -45.92 -43.05
CA ALA A 8 -73.92 -44.81 -42.17
C ALA A 8 -72.77 -44.55 -41.17
N GLY A 9 -71.88 -43.61 -41.52
CA GLY A 9 -70.94 -43.05 -40.55
C GLY A 9 -71.72 -42.31 -39.48
N LYS A 10 -71.58 -42.72 -38.21
CA LYS A 10 -72.15 -41.99 -37.07
C LYS A 10 -71.58 -40.57 -37.08
N ARG A 11 -72.39 -39.58 -37.47
CA ARG A 11 -72.11 -38.17 -37.17
C ARG A 11 -72.03 -38.05 -35.66
N ARG A 12 -70.81 -37.92 -35.11
CA ARG A 12 -70.60 -37.49 -33.73
C ARG A 12 -71.31 -36.14 -33.59
N ARG A 13 -72.31 -36.07 -32.69
CA ARG A 13 -72.88 -34.79 -32.28
C ARG A 13 -71.74 -34.00 -31.65
N ALA A 14 -71.35 -32.90 -32.29
CA ALA A 14 -70.46 -31.93 -31.68
C ALA A 14 -71.24 -31.27 -30.54
N ALA A 15 -70.93 -31.64 -29.31
CA ALA A 15 -71.43 -30.92 -28.13
C ALA A 15 -70.72 -29.56 -28.11
N GLY A 16 -71.48 -28.47 -28.03
CA GLY A 16 -70.93 -27.14 -27.79
C GLY A 16 -70.48 -26.99 -26.34
N LEU A 17 -69.44 -26.18 -26.12
CA LEU A 17 -68.95 -25.82 -24.79
C LEU A 17 -70.05 -25.13 -23.98
N THR A 18 -70.19 -25.50 -22.70
CA THR A 18 -71.12 -24.81 -21.81
C THR A 18 -70.50 -23.50 -21.31
N LEU A 19 -71.35 -22.50 -21.01
CA LEU A 19 -70.88 -21.21 -20.46
C LEU A 19 -70.11 -21.40 -19.13
N VAL A 20 -70.50 -22.40 -18.33
CA VAL A 20 -69.82 -22.78 -17.08
C VAL A 20 -68.41 -23.31 -17.35
N GLU A 21 -68.21 -24.12 -18.38
CA GLU A 21 -66.91 -24.71 -18.73
C GLU A 21 -65.92 -23.65 -19.23
N VAL A 22 -66.40 -22.63 -19.94
CA VAL A 22 -65.60 -21.45 -20.32
C VAL A 22 -65.19 -20.65 -19.08
N LEU A 23 -66.11 -20.41 -18.14
CA LEU A 23 -65.82 -19.69 -16.89
C LEU A 23 -64.78 -20.43 -16.04
N ILE A 24 -64.91 -21.75 -15.89
CA ILE A 24 -63.95 -22.57 -15.16
C ILE A 24 -62.58 -22.54 -15.84
N SER A 25 -62.54 -22.64 -17.18
CA SER A 25 -61.29 -22.60 -17.94
C SER A 25 -60.56 -21.27 -17.75
N ILE A 26 -61.28 -20.15 -17.80
CA ILE A 26 -60.71 -18.82 -17.57
C ILE A 26 -60.25 -18.66 -16.12
N ALA A 27 -61.01 -19.19 -15.14
CA ALA A 27 -60.62 -19.15 -13.73
C ALA A 27 -59.33 -19.93 -13.46
N ILE A 28 -59.20 -21.14 -14.01
CA ILE A 28 -57.98 -21.95 -13.89
C ILE A 28 -56.80 -21.26 -14.59
N LEU A 29 -57.03 -20.70 -15.78
CA LEU A 29 -55.99 -19.96 -16.51
C LEU A 29 -55.51 -18.74 -15.72
N ALA A 30 -56.43 -17.97 -15.14
CA ALA A 30 -56.10 -16.80 -14.31
C ALA A 30 -55.33 -17.21 -13.04
N LEU A 31 -55.73 -18.30 -12.39
CA LEU A 31 -55.03 -18.85 -11.22
C LEU A 31 -53.59 -19.26 -11.58
N ILE A 32 -53.43 -20.05 -12.64
CA ILE A 32 -52.10 -20.50 -13.12
C ILE A 32 -51.25 -19.30 -13.52
N GLY A 33 -51.82 -18.33 -14.26
CA GLY A 33 -51.12 -17.12 -14.67
C GLY A 33 -50.60 -16.32 -13.46
N THR A 34 -51.41 -16.21 -12.41
CA THR A 34 -51.02 -15.53 -11.16
C THR A 34 -49.87 -16.25 -10.45
N LEU A 35 -49.91 -17.58 -10.38
CA LEU A 35 -48.84 -18.38 -9.77
C LEU A 35 -47.53 -18.27 -10.54
N ILE A 36 -47.59 -18.35 -11.87
CA ILE A 36 -46.42 -18.19 -12.75
C ILE A 36 -45.82 -16.80 -12.59
N TYR A 37 -46.67 -15.76 -12.59
CA TYR A 37 -46.23 -14.38 -12.40
C TYR A 37 -45.52 -14.21 -11.04
N GLY A 38 -46.12 -14.73 -9.96
CA GLY A 38 -45.51 -14.69 -8.63
C GLY A 38 -44.15 -15.40 -8.56
N ALA A 39 -44.02 -16.56 -9.22
CA ALA A 39 -42.76 -17.29 -9.30
C ALA A 39 -41.69 -16.51 -10.10
N PHE A 40 -42.07 -15.91 -11.23
CA PHE A 40 -41.17 -15.14 -12.08
C PHE A 40 -40.67 -13.87 -11.37
N ASP A 41 -41.58 -13.16 -10.71
CA ASP A 41 -41.30 -11.95 -9.94
C ASP A 41 -40.38 -12.25 -8.72
N GLY A 42 -40.65 -13.35 -8.01
CA GLY A 42 -39.77 -13.86 -6.95
C GLY A 42 -38.37 -14.23 -7.45
N MET A 43 -38.28 -14.87 -8.62
CA MET A 43 -37.00 -15.22 -9.25
C MET A 43 -36.22 -13.97 -9.67
N SER A 44 -36.90 -12.97 -10.25
CA SER A 44 -36.30 -11.71 -10.69
C SER A 44 -35.69 -10.94 -9.50
N ARG A 45 -36.42 -10.81 -8.39
CA ARG A 45 -35.91 -10.19 -7.16
C ARG A 45 -34.69 -10.92 -6.61
N THR A 46 -34.77 -12.24 -6.52
CA THR A 46 -33.65 -13.08 -6.05
C THR A 46 -32.42 -12.89 -6.92
N ARG A 47 -32.58 -12.89 -8.24
CA ARG A 47 -31.48 -12.68 -9.19
C ARG A 47 -30.84 -11.30 -9.03
N LYS A 48 -31.63 -10.24 -8.85
CA LYS A 48 -31.11 -8.89 -8.58
C LYS A 48 -30.31 -8.83 -7.29
N GLY A 49 -30.85 -9.37 -6.20
CA GLY A 49 -30.13 -9.41 -4.91
C GLY A 49 -28.83 -10.22 -4.97
N ILE A 50 -28.79 -11.34 -5.72
CA ILE A 50 -27.55 -12.10 -5.96
C ILE A 50 -26.56 -11.28 -6.81
N GLY A 51 -27.04 -10.53 -7.80
CA GLY A 51 -26.22 -9.65 -8.63
C GLY A 51 -25.53 -8.58 -7.80
N GLU A 52 -26.30 -7.78 -7.07
CA GLU A 52 -25.80 -6.74 -6.16
C GLU A 52 -24.80 -7.32 -5.14
N MET A 53 -25.09 -8.51 -4.61
CA MET A 53 -24.17 -9.21 -3.72
C MET A 53 -22.82 -9.52 -4.38
N SER A 54 -22.88 -10.15 -5.55
CA SER A 54 -21.71 -10.52 -6.31
C SER A 54 -20.86 -9.30 -6.65
N ASP A 55 -21.50 -8.19 -7.01
CA ASP A 55 -20.84 -6.94 -7.36
C ASP A 55 -20.09 -6.35 -6.16
N ARG A 56 -20.70 -6.31 -4.96
CA ARG A 56 -20.02 -5.83 -3.73
C ARG A 56 -18.82 -6.69 -3.37
N TYR A 57 -18.97 -8.01 -3.46
CA TYR A 57 -17.86 -8.95 -3.25
C TYR A 57 -16.75 -8.82 -4.30
N HIS A 58 -17.12 -8.52 -5.53
CA HIS A 58 -16.17 -8.31 -6.61
C HIS A 58 -15.38 -7.01 -6.40
N GLN A 59 -16.07 -5.92 -6.07
CA GLN A 59 -15.49 -4.61 -5.79
C GLN A 59 -14.47 -4.68 -4.66
N GLY A 60 -14.82 -5.31 -3.52
CA GLY A 60 -13.89 -5.48 -2.40
C GLY A 60 -12.62 -6.27 -2.78
N ARG A 61 -12.78 -7.36 -3.54
CA ARG A 61 -11.63 -8.15 -4.02
C ARG A 61 -10.78 -7.38 -5.03
N GLN A 62 -11.39 -6.64 -5.94
CA GLN A 62 -10.66 -5.81 -6.91
C GLN A 62 -9.88 -4.70 -6.21
N ALA A 63 -10.48 -4.04 -5.23
CA ALA A 63 -9.84 -3.01 -4.42
C ALA A 63 -8.61 -3.55 -3.71
N LEU A 64 -8.74 -4.66 -2.96
CA LEU A 64 -7.59 -5.30 -2.30
C LEU A 64 -6.53 -5.73 -3.31
N SER A 65 -6.93 -6.39 -4.39
CA SER A 65 -6.00 -6.89 -5.40
C SER A 65 -5.21 -5.76 -6.08
N ARG A 66 -5.83 -4.60 -6.28
CA ARG A 66 -5.17 -3.40 -6.80
C ARG A 66 -4.18 -2.84 -5.78
N ILE A 67 -4.61 -2.59 -4.55
CA ILE A 67 -3.76 -2.07 -3.45
C ILE A 67 -2.54 -2.98 -3.27
N SER A 68 -2.74 -4.30 -3.21
CA SER A 68 -1.66 -5.27 -3.06
C SER A 68 -0.61 -5.18 -4.17
N ARG A 69 -1.03 -5.13 -5.44
CA ARG A 69 -0.08 -5.03 -6.57
C ARG A 69 0.75 -3.76 -6.51
N GLU A 70 0.15 -2.64 -6.11
CA GLU A 70 0.83 -1.35 -6.08
C GLU A 70 1.79 -1.23 -4.90
N LEU A 71 1.39 -1.75 -3.73
CA LEU A 71 2.26 -1.89 -2.57
C LEU A 71 3.47 -2.81 -2.85
N GLN A 72 3.28 -3.86 -3.64
CA GLN A 72 4.38 -4.76 -4.04
C GLN A 72 5.41 -4.06 -4.95
N SER A 73 5.03 -2.98 -5.63
CA SER A 73 5.95 -2.16 -6.42
C SER A 73 6.34 -0.86 -5.74
N ALA A 74 6.07 -0.71 -4.45
CA ALA A 74 6.48 0.45 -3.67
C ALA A 74 8.01 0.54 -3.57
N PHE A 75 8.54 1.76 -3.69
CA PHE A 75 9.97 2.00 -3.57
C PHE A 75 10.25 3.40 -3.02
N ILE A 76 11.47 3.57 -2.51
CA ILE A 76 12.04 4.87 -2.15
C ILE A 76 13.44 4.97 -2.78
N SER A 77 13.91 6.17 -3.06
CA SER A 77 15.16 6.41 -3.77
C SER A 77 16.01 7.48 -3.09
N ARG A 78 17.31 7.16 -2.93
CA ARG A 78 18.36 8.09 -2.50
C ARG A 78 19.01 8.85 -3.65
N HIS A 79 18.50 8.70 -4.88
CA HIS A 79 18.99 9.43 -6.05
C HIS A 79 18.50 10.89 -6.03
N MET A 80 18.96 11.63 -5.03
CA MET A 80 18.68 13.03 -4.78
C MET A 80 19.95 13.85 -4.95
N PRO A 81 19.85 15.10 -5.43
CA PRO A 81 20.99 15.99 -5.52
C PRO A 81 21.57 16.26 -4.13
N VAL A 82 22.90 16.38 -4.04
CA VAL A 82 23.60 16.70 -2.78
C VAL A 82 23.09 18.01 -2.19
N GLN A 83 22.78 18.98 -3.06
CA GLN A 83 22.22 20.26 -2.65
C GLN A 83 20.69 20.22 -2.73
N GLN A 84 20.04 20.42 -1.57
CA GLN A 84 18.58 20.38 -1.43
C GLN A 84 17.85 21.41 -2.29
N ILE A 85 18.51 22.52 -2.65
CA ILE A 85 17.94 23.55 -3.54
C ILE A 85 17.61 23.04 -4.95
N TYR A 86 18.19 21.92 -5.38
CA TYR A 86 17.93 21.29 -6.67
C TYR A 86 16.96 20.11 -6.57
N LEU A 87 16.41 19.84 -5.39
CA LEU A 87 15.46 18.76 -5.20
C LEU A 87 14.17 19.10 -5.96
N VAL A 88 13.84 18.31 -6.97
CA VAL A 88 12.63 18.48 -7.79
C VAL A 88 11.66 17.30 -7.67
N ARG A 89 12.08 16.23 -6.99
CA ARG A 89 11.31 15.00 -6.80
C ARG A 89 11.62 14.40 -5.44
N LYS A 90 10.60 13.90 -4.76
CA LYS A 90 10.73 13.23 -3.46
C LYS A 90 9.93 11.94 -3.46
N THR A 91 10.62 10.81 -3.31
CA THR A 91 9.93 9.53 -3.13
C THR A 91 9.56 9.35 -1.66
N ILE A 92 8.36 8.87 -1.37
CA ILE A 92 7.89 8.66 0.00
C ILE A 92 7.16 7.34 0.17
N PHE A 93 7.01 6.92 1.42
CA PHE A 93 5.98 6.01 1.87
C PHE A 93 5.49 6.50 3.23
N ALA A 94 4.27 7.01 3.27
CA ALA A 94 3.64 7.62 4.43
C ALA A 94 2.25 7.03 4.64
N GLY A 95 2.06 6.38 5.78
CA GLY A 95 0.81 5.81 6.27
C GLY A 95 0.34 6.56 7.51
N GLU A 96 -0.75 7.31 7.37
CA GLU A 96 -1.34 8.10 8.44
C GLU A 96 -2.56 7.39 9.03
N LYS A 97 -2.60 7.31 10.36
CA LYS A 97 -3.73 6.74 11.09
C LYS A 97 -4.86 7.76 11.16
N SER A 98 -6.04 7.39 10.70
CA SER A 98 -7.26 8.19 10.87
C SER A 98 -8.45 7.25 11.06
N THR A 99 -9.27 7.51 12.08
CA THR A 99 -10.40 6.65 12.40
C THR A 99 -11.68 7.23 11.81
N PRO A 100 -12.46 6.49 11.00
CA PRO A 100 -12.35 5.04 10.70
C PRO A 100 -11.54 4.68 9.44
N THR A 101 -11.01 5.67 8.72
CA THR A 101 -10.36 5.47 7.41
C THR A 101 -8.96 6.07 7.39
N ASP A 102 -7.95 5.20 7.32
CA ASP A 102 -6.54 5.58 7.24
C ASP A 102 -6.22 6.21 5.87
N ARG A 103 -5.07 6.90 5.79
CA ARG A 103 -4.52 7.44 4.54
C ARG A 103 -3.16 6.81 4.26
N LEU A 104 -2.87 6.54 2.99
CA LEU A 104 -1.60 6.02 2.54
C LEU A 104 -1.16 6.77 1.28
N ASP A 105 0.01 7.38 1.32
CA ASP A 105 0.67 8.05 0.20
C ASP A 105 2.04 7.40 -0.03
N PHE A 106 2.33 6.97 -1.26
CA PHE A 106 3.60 6.31 -1.55
C PHE A 106 3.99 6.37 -3.02
N THR A 107 5.27 6.19 -3.28
CA THR A 107 5.83 6.08 -4.62
C THR A 107 5.88 4.62 -5.07
N SER A 108 5.52 4.33 -6.33
CA SER A 108 5.41 2.98 -6.87
C SER A 108 5.77 2.87 -8.35
N PHE A 109 6.26 1.71 -8.80
CA PHE A 109 6.46 1.37 -10.23
C PHE A 109 5.19 0.87 -10.93
N ALA A 110 4.00 1.24 -10.43
CA ALA A 110 2.73 0.69 -10.91
C ALA A 110 2.10 1.45 -12.09
N HIS A 111 2.72 2.53 -12.57
CA HIS A 111 2.17 3.31 -13.68
C HIS A 111 2.26 2.51 -14.97
N ARG A 112 1.21 2.57 -15.78
CA ARG A 112 1.20 1.98 -17.12
C ARG A 112 1.06 3.06 -18.16
N ARG A 113 2.10 3.22 -18.97
CA ARG A 113 2.09 4.08 -20.15
C ARG A 113 1.16 3.50 -21.21
N LEU A 114 0.11 4.24 -21.58
CA LEU A 114 -0.89 3.80 -22.57
C LEU A 114 -0.61 4.31 -23.99
N MET A 115 0.19 5.37 -24.13
CA MET A 115 0.50 6.00 -25.42
C MET A 115 1.98 5.82 -25.76
N ALA A 116 2.26 5.57 -27.04
CA ALA A 116 3.63 5.61 -27.56
C ALA A 116 4.20 7.03 -27.40
N ASP A 117 5.49 7.12 -27.07
CA ASP A 117 6.25 8.37 -26.93
C ASP A 117 5.70 9.38 -25.90
N ALA A 118 4.81 8.95 -25.01
CA ALA A 118 4.44 9.75 -23.85
C ALA A 118 5.65 9.92 -22.92
N HIS A 119 5.86 11.15 -22.45
CA HIS A 119 6.89 11.53 -21.48
C HIS A 119 6.49 11.06 -20.07
N GLU A 120 6.26 9.76 -19.94
CA GLU A 120 5.75 9.08 -18.76
C GLU A 120 6.67 7.90 -18.45
N SER A 121 6.98 7.72 -17.16
CA SER A 121 7.70 6.55 -16.64
C SER A 121 6.70 5.57 -16.05
N ASP A 122 7.13 4.35 -15.80
CA ASP A 122 6.44 3.40 -14.90
C ASP A 122 6.35 3.86 -13.43
N GLN A 123 7.08 4.91 -13.06
CA GLN A 123 7.08 5.53 -11.74
C GLN A 123 5.90 6.48 -11.57
N CYS A 124 5.24 6.40 -10.41
CA CYS A 124 4.15 7.28 -10.04
C CYS A 124 4.06 7.48 -8.53
N GLU A 125 3.25 8.45 -8.14
CA GLU A 125 2.76 8.62 -6.78
C GLU A 125 1.33 8.10 -6.69
N ILE A 126 1.03 7.40 -5.61
CA ILE A 126 -0.28 6.81 -5.36
C ILE A 126 -0.75 7.20 -3.97
N SER A 127 -2.01 7.60 -3.88
CA SER A 127 -2.67 7.81 -2.59
C SER A 127 -3.93 6.98 -2.48
N TYR A 128 -4.15 6.39 -1.31
CA TYR A 128 -5.41 5.78 -0.90
C TYR A 128 -5.96 6.54 0.29
N PHE A 129 -7.19 7.05 0.16
CA PHE A 129 -7.87 7.78 1.22
C PHE A 129 -9.38 7.72 0.99
N ALA A 130 -10.13 8.07 2.04
CA ALA A 130 -11.59 8.11 1.96
C ALA A 130 -12.10 9.52 1.66
N VAL A 131 -13.15 9.62 0.84
CA VAL A 131 -13.89 10.86 0.56
C VAL A 131 -15.36 10.66 0.86
N ARG A 132 -16.06 11.75 1.16
CA ARG A 132 -17.53 11.72 1.28
C ARG A 132 -18.13 11.79 -0.12
N ASP A 133 -19.15 10.98 -0.37
CA ASP A 133 -19.93 11.05 -1.60
C ASP A 133 -20.64 12.43 -1.65
N PRO A 134 -20.50 13.21 -2.75
CA PRO A 134 -21.10 14.53 -2.86
C PRO A 134 -22.63 14.48 -3.01
N ASP A 135 -23.16 13.38 -3.56
CA ASP A 135 -24.57 13.20 -3.85
C ASP A 135 -25.31 12.50 -2.69
N GLN A 136 -24.59 11.70 -1.90
CA GLN A 136 -25.18 10.87 -0.83
C GLN A 136 -24.59 11.19 0.54
N ARG A 137 -25.37 11.90 1.37
CA ARG A 137 -24.96 12.26 2.73
C ARG A 137 -24.71 11.01 3.58
N GLY A 138 -23.49 10.88 4.09
CA GLY A 138 -23.09 9.81 5.01
C GLY A 138 -22.45 8.61 4.32
N LYS A 139 -22.50 8.54 2.99
CA LYS A 139 -21.74 7.57 2.21
C LYS A 139 -20.29 8.02 2.10
N ILE A 140 -19.38 7.08 2.34
CA ILE A 140 -17.93 7.30 2.30
C ILE A 140 -17.36 6.34 1.26
N ASP A 141 -16.56 6.84 0.34
CA ASP A 141 -15.95 6.07 -0.73
C ASP A 141 -14.44 6.02 -0.53
N LEU A 142 -13.86 4.84 -0.74
CA LEU A 142 -12.41 4.69 -0.86
C LEU A 142 -12.00 5.12 -2.26
N VAL A 143 -11.13 6.11 -2.34
CA VAL A 143 -10.57 6.57 -3.61
C VAL A 143 -9.10 6.22 -3.73
N ARG A 144 -8.65 6.14 -4.99
CA ARG A 144 -7.27 6.00 -5.39
C ARG A 144 -6.88 7.23 -6.21
N ARG A 145 -5.86 7.95 -5.75
CA ARG A 145 -5.17 9.00 -6.50
C ARG A 145 -3.94 8.41 -7.20
N GLU A 146 -3.67 8.84 -8.41
CA GLU A 146 -2.42 8.56 -9.11
C GLU A 146 -1.90 9.81 -9.82
N ALA A 147 -0.66 10.21 -9.49
CA ALA A 147 0.10 11.18 -10.28
C ALA A 147 1.22 10.49 -11.04
N LYS A 148 1.26 10.72 -12.35
CA LYS A 148 2.24 10.13 -13.28
C LYS A 148 3.65 10.72 -13.17
N ILE A 149 3.80 11.82 -12.43
CA ILE A 149 5.07 12.51 -12.20
C ILE A 149 5.28 12.52 -10.69
N ILE A 150 6.49 12.19 -10.25
CA ILE A 150 6.91 12.34 -8.86
C ILE A 150 7.42 13.78 -8.70
N ASP A 151 6.83 14.53 -7.79
CA ASP A 151 7.20 15.90 -7.49
C ASP A 151 7.57 16.08 -6.01
N LEU A 152 7.41 17.28 -5.45
CA LEU A 152 7.72 17.59 -4.06
C LEU A 152 6.49 17.56 -3.14
N ASP A 153 5.30 17.45 -3.71
CA ASP A 153 4.01 17.44 -3.03
C ASP A 153 3.26 16.12 -3.31
N PRO A 154 3.73 15.00 -2.70
CA PRO A 154 3.26 13.66 -3.02
C PRO A 154 1.80 13.39 -2.60
N GLN A 155 1.14 14.36 -1.97
CA GLN A 155 -0.23 14.27 -1.50
C GLN A 155 -1.26 14.90 -2.45
N HIS A 156 -0.81 15.68 -3.45
CA HIS A 156 -1.68 16.48 -4.32
C HIS A 156 -1.49 16.17 -5.81
N GLY A 157 -2.38 16.73 -6.63
CA GLY A 157 -2.39 16.52 -8.09
C GLY A 157 -2.84 15.12 -8.50
N GLY A 158 -2.56 14.76 -9.75
CA GLY A 158 -2.95 13.46 -10.31
C GLY A 158 -4.45 13.30 -10.54
N VAL A 159 -4.86 12.07 -10.83
CA VAL A 159 -6.26 11.69 -11.10
C VAL A 159 -6.79 10.88 -9.93
N VAL A 160 -7.97 11.25 -9.43
CA VAL A 160 -8.66 10.55 -8.33
C VAL A 160 -9.81 9.71 -8.91
N ASN A 161 -9.80 8.42 -8.63
CA ASN A 161 -10.85 7.48 -9.05
C ASN A 161 -11.43 6.76 -7.83
N VAL A 162 -12.74 6.50 -7.84
CA VAL A 162 -13.39 5.66 -6.83
C VAL A 162 -12.93 4.22 -7.00
N LEU A 163 -12.41 3.64 -5.92
CA LEU A 163 -11.97 2.25 -5.88
C LEU A 163 -13.04 1.34 -5.28
N ALA A 164 -13.66 1.76 -4.19
CA ALA A 164 -14.75 1.06 -3.54
C ALA A 164 -15.74 2.06 -2.94
N GLU A 165 -17.02 1.87 -3.25
CA GLU A 165 -18.08 2.74 -2.75
C GLU A 165 -18.60 2.27 -1.39
N ASP A 166 -19.17 3.19 -0.62
CA ASP A 166 -19.90 2.92 0.63
C ASP A 166 -19.13 1.99 1.57
N ILE A 167 -17.93 2.44 1.95
CA ILE A 167 -17.06 1.76 2.88
C ILE A 167 -17.47 2.07 4.33
N ASP A 168 -17.30 1.09 5.21
CA ASP A 168 -17.42 1.29 6.66
C ASP A 168 -16.07 1.72 7.26
N SER A 169 -14.98 1.03 6.87
CA SER A 169 -13.64 1.34 7.37
C SER A 169 -12.54 0.90 6.40
N PHE A 170 -11.42 1.61 6.43
CA PHE A 170 -10.18 1.28 5.73
C PHE A 170 -9.05 1.41 6.73
N THR A 171 -8.34 0.31 7.00
CA THR A 171 -7.34 0.25 8.06
C THR A 171 -6.06 -0.39 7.56
N LEU A 172 -4.94 0.21 7.94
CA LEU A 172 -3.61 -0.20 7.57
C LEU A 172 -2.78 -0.46 8.84
N ARG A 173 -1.93 -1.48 8.79
CA ARG A 173 -0.86 -1.70 9.76
C ARG A 173 0.41 -2.06 9.03
N TYR A 174 1.55 -1.73 9.62
CA TYR A 174 2.86 -1.84 9.00
C TYR A 174 3.77 -2.69 9.89
N LEU A 175 4.42 -3.69 9.30
CA LEU A 175 5.36 -4.55 10.01
C LEU A 175 6.75 -3.93 9.98
N ASP A 176 7.29 -3.55 11.14
CA ASP A 176 8.64 -3.01 11.23
C ASP A 176 9.67 -4.14 10.99
N PRO A 177 10.54 -4.06 9.96
CA PRO A 177 11.58 -5.05 9.75
C PRO A 177 12.63 -5.13 10.88
N ILE A 178 12.75 -4.11 11.74
CA ILE A 178 13.73 -4.09 12.84
C ILE A 178 13.16 -4.68 14.12
N SER A 179 12.02 -4.16 14.61
CA SER A 179 11.44 -4.62 15.88
C SER A 179 10.54 -5.85 15.73
N ASP A 180 10.11 -6.18 14.50
CA ASP A 180 9.12 -7.21 14.19
C ASP A 180 7.71 -6.95 14.76
N ASP A 181 7.44 -5.69 15.12
CA ASP A 181 6.13 -5.29 15.62
C ASP A 181 5.24 -4.72 14.51
N TRP A 182 3.93 -4.89 14.69
CA TRP A 182 2.92 -4.19 13.88
C TRP A 182 2.64 -2.81 14.47
N VAL A 183 2.94 -1.78 13.69
CA VAL A 183 2.66 -0.38 14.01
C VAL A 183 1.52 0.16 13.15
N ASP A 184 0.89 1.23 13.62
CA ASP A 184 -0.33 1.78 13.01
C ASP A 184 -0.05 2.96 12.07
N THR A 185 1.19 3.48 12.08
CA THR A 185 1.66 4.55 11.21
C THR A 185 3.03 4.22 10.65
N TRP A 186 3.35 4.78 9.50
CA TRP A 186 4.67 4.67 8.89
C TRP A 186 5.01 5.97 8.16
N ASP A 187 6.25 6.45 8.25
CA ASP A 187 6.68 7.63 7.53
C ASP A 187 8.18 7.57 7.22
N THR A 188 8.51 7.35 5.96
CA THR A 188 9.90 7.30 5.49
C THR A 188 10.61 8.64 5.51
N THR A 189 9.90 9.74 5.76
CA THR A 189 10.45 11.10 5.77
C THR A 189 10.77 11.59 7.17
N GLN A 190 10.29 10.89 8.20
CA GLN A 190 10.63 11.19 9.58
C GLN A 190 12.08 10.82 9.88
N ALA A 191 12.83 11.78 10.44
CA ALA A 191 14.25 11.63 10.74
C ALA A 191 14.55 10.51 11.75
N THR A 192 13.57 10.14 12.58
CA THR A 192 13.74 9.16 13.65
C THR A 192 12.98 7.87 13.36
N GLY A 193 13.67 6.73 13.49
CA GLY A 193 13.07 5.40 13.49
C GLY A 193 12.79 4.79 12.11
N GLN A 194 12.18 5.54 11.19
CA GLN A 194 11.66 5.02 9.91
C GLN A 194 12.25 5.67 8.64
N LEU A 195 13.16 6.63 8.80
CA LEU A 195 13.86 7.30 7.70
C LEU A 195 14.40 6.28 6.70
N ASP A 196 14.09 6.48 5.42
CA ASP A 196 14.62 5.66 4.33
C ASP A 196 14.41 4.15 4.51
N ARG A 197 13.30 3.72 5.11
CA ARG A 197 13.00 2.29 5.27
C ARG A 197 11.55 1.99 4.97
N LEU A 198 11.30 1.04 4.08
CA LEU A 198 9.95 0.55 3.83
C LEU A 198 9.56 -0.52 4.88
N PRO A 199 8.27 -0.62 5.22
CA PRO A 199 7.81 -1.69 6.11
C PRO A 199 7.94 -3.05 5.43
N ARG A 200 8.18 -4.10 6.21
CA ARG A 200 8.36 -5.47 5.66
C ARG A 200 7.09 -5.99 5.03
N GLN A 201 5.97 -5.70 5.68
CA GLN A 201 4.64 -6.05 5.22
C GLN A 201 3.65 -4.95 5.57
N VAL A 202 2.59 -4.85 4.77
CA VAL A 202 1.43 -4.01 5.05
C VAL A 202 0.21 -4.91 5.20
N TRP A 203 -0.48 -4.81 6.32
CA TRP A 203 -1.77 -5.44 6.53
C TRP A 203 -2.85 -4.45 6.11
N VAL A 204 -3.57 -4.80 5.04
CA VAL A 204 -4.68 -4.02 4.52
C VAL A 204 -5.99 -4.66 4.96
N LYS A 205 -6.86 -3.86 5.59
CA LYS A 205 -8.22 -4.24 5.96
C LYS A 205 -9.21 -3.25 5.34
N LEU A 206 -10.16 -3.77 4.58
CA LEU A 206 -11.26 -3.02 4.00
C LEU A 206 -12.58 -3.62 4.45
N VAL A 207 -13.49 -2.79 4.94
CA VAL A 207 -14.84 -3.20 5.31
C VAL A 207 -15.83 -2.42 4.46
N LEU A 208 -16.65 -3.13 3.69
CA LEU A 208 -17.70 -2.55 2.85
C LEU A 208 -19.06 -2.71 3.52
N ARG A 209 -19.95 -1.74 3.32
CA ARG A 209 -21.38 -1.89 3.64
C ARG A 209 -22.12 -2.62 2.51
N GLY A 210 -23.39 -2.97 2.70
CA GLY A 210 -24.22 -3.56 1.64
C GLY A 210 -24.01 -5.06 1.39
N GLY A 211 -23.59 -5.82 2.40
CA GLY A 211 -23.60 -7.29 2.37
C GLY A 211 -24.99 -7.90 2.59
N PRO A 212 -25.12 -9.24 2.61
CA PRO A 212 -26.41 -9.92 2.64
C PRO A 212 -27.18 -9.53 3.90
N GLY A 213 -28.43 -9.08 3.74
CA GLY A 213 -29.23 -8.61 4.87
C GLY A 213 -28.63 -7.39 5.59
N GLY A 214 -27.84 -6.56 4.89
CA GLY A 214 -27.20 -5.36 5.45
C GLY A 214 -25.91 -5.63 6.24
N GLN A 215 -25.37 -6.84 6.19
CA GLN A 215 -24.13 -7.18 6.88
C GLN A 215 -22.91 -6.44 6.31
N LEU A 216 -21.90 -6.26 7.15
CA LEU A 216 -20.61 -5.72 6.73
C LEU A 216 -19.77 -6.80 6.05
N LEU A 217 -19.18 -6.47 4.90
CA LEU A 217 -18.30 -7.35 4.16
C LEU A 217 -16.85 -7.00 4.48
N LYS A 218 -16.16 -7.91 5.17
CA LYS A 218 -14.78 -7.73 5.61
C LYS A 218 -13.80 -8.41 4.66
N PHE A 219 -12.80 -7.66 4.21
CA PHE A 219 -11.70 -8.13 3.37
C PHE A 219 -10.37 -7.78 4.02
N GLU A 220 -9.45 -8.75 4.10
CA GLU A 220 -8.13 -8.55 4.69
C GLU A 220 -7.05 -9.24 3.84
N THR A 221 -5.89 -8.60 3.75
CA THR A 221 -4.70 -9.20 3.13
C THR A 221 -3.43 -8.66 3.77
N LYS A 222 -2.37 -9.47 3.76
CA LYS A 222 -1.02 -9.06 4.15
C LYS A 222 -0.15 -9.04 2.91
N VAL A 223 0.46 -7.90 2.63
CA VAL A 223 1.23 -7.64 1.42
C VAL A 223 2.68 -7.49 1.80
N SER A 224 3.56 -8.34 1.27
CA SER A 224 5.01 -8.18 1.44
C SER A 224 5.54 -7.11 0.49
N ILE A 225 6.39 -6.22 1.02
CA ILE A 225 7.11 -5.24 0.20
C ILE A 225 8.48 -5.84 -0.16
N PRO A 226 8.80 -6.02 -1.46
CA PRO A 226 10.04 -6.68 -1.87
C PRO A 226 11.27 -5.78 -1.75
N ILE A 227 11.12 -4.47 -1.97
CA ILE A 227 12.19 -3.48 -1.88
C ILE A 227 12.12 -2.83 -0.49
N LEU A 228 12.97 -3.27 0.44
CA LEU A 228 12.96 -2.75 1.83
C LEU A 228 13.93 -1.59 2.04
N VAL A 229 14.97 -1.53 1.22
CA VAL A 229 16.07 -0.55 1.29
C VAL A 229 15.92 0.41 0.10
N PRO A 230 16.23 1.70 0.26
CA PRO A 230 16.15 2.66 -0.82
C PRO A 230 17.09 2.30 -1.98
N LEU A 231 16.61 2.62 -3.17
CA LEU A 231 17.42 2.57 -4.38
C LEU A 231 18.51 3.65 -4.28
N GLY A 232 19.76 3.24 -4.32
CA GLY A 232 20.91 4.13 -4.21
C GLY A 232 22.15 3.49 -4.83
N TRP A 233 23.22 4.27 -4.89
CA TRP A 233 24.52 3.81 -5.37
C TRP A 233 25.14 2.85 -4.35
N ALA A 234 26.09 2.01 -4.77
CA ALA A 234 26.66 0.94 -3.93
C ALA A 234 27.41 1.46 -2.68
N ASP A 235 27.91 2.69 -2.73
CA ASP A 235 28.52 3.43 -1.62
C ASP A 235 27.47 4.02 -0.64
N GLN A 236 26.23 4.20 -1.09
CA GLN A 236 25.12 4.76 -0.31
C GLN A 236 24.21 3.71 0.33
N ASN A 237 24.40 2.42 0.01
CA ASN A 237 23.65 1.32 0.60
C ASN A 237 24.49 0.61 1.67
N PRO A 238 24.06 0.61 2.95
CA PRO A 238 24.83 0.00 4.05
C PRO A 238 25.02 -1.51 3.90
N ASN A 239 24.22 -2.18 3.06
CA ASN A 239 24.33 -3.61 2.81
C ASN A 239 25.33 -3.96 1.69
N THR A 240 25.80 -2.98 0.90
CA THR A 240 26.75 -3.19 -0.21
C THR A 240 28.14 -2.62 0.05
N SER A 241 28.28 -1.71 1.03
CA SER A 241 29.55 -1.05 1.36
C SER A 241 30.62 -2.00 1.94
N SER A 242 30.24 -3.20 2.41
CA SER A 242 31.19 -4.21 2.91
C SER A 242 31.80 -5.08 1.81
N LEU A 243 31.22 -5.10 0.60
CA LEU A 243 31.68 -5.91 -0.53
C LEU A 243 32.63 -5.16 -1.48
N SER A 244 32.64 -3.83 -1.42
CA SER A 244 33.50 -3.00 -2.28
C SER A 244 34.90 -2.74 -1.71
N GLN A 245 35.14 -2.99 -0.42
CA GLN A 245 36.43 -2.75 0.21
C GLN A 245 37.44 -3.91 0.10
N SER A 246 37.02 -5.12 -0.28
CA SER A 246 37.93 -6.28 -0.37
C SER A 246 38.52 -6.54 -1.78
N GLY A 247 38.10 -5.80 -2.80
CA GLY A 247 38.50 -6.04 -4.20
C GLY A 247 39.41 -5.00 -4.85
N GLY A 248 39.82 -3.95 -4.13
CA GLY A 248 40.38 -2.73 -4.75
C GLY A 248 41.71 -2.23 -4.20
N MET A 249 42.54 -3.07 -3.57
CA MET A 249 43.88 -2.67 -3.11
C MET A 249 44.90 -3.81 -3.22
N GLN A 250 45.10 -4.38 -4.41
CA GLN A 250 46.25 -5.28 -4.66
C GLN A 250 46.60 -5.38 -6.15
N ALA A 251 46.76 -4.24 -6.82
CA ALA A 251 47.42 -4.17 -8.11
C ALA A 251 48.04 -2.79 -8.28
N GLY A 252 49.26 -2.58 -7.78
CA GLY A 252 49.92 -1.30 -7.98
C GLY A 252 51.25 -0.99 -7.30
N ASN A 253 51.81 -1.84 -6.42
CA ASN A 253 53.05 -1.48 -5.69
C ASN A 253 54.28 -2.36 -5.95
N ASP A 254 54.24 -3.34 -6.85
CA ASP A 254 55.38 -4.26 -7.08
C ASP A 254 56.37 -3.82 -8.18
N ARG A 255 56.46 -2.51 -8.47
CA ARG A 255 57.47 -1.97 -9.39
C ARG A 255 58.12 -0.67 -8.88
N MET A 256 58.62 -0.67 -7.66
CA MET A 256 59.61 0.33 -7.20
C MET A 256 60.33 -0.11 -5.92
N SER A 257 61.01 -1.27 -5.95
CA SER A 257 61.82 -1.74 -4.81
C SER A 257 63.11 -2.45 -5.23
N SER A 258 63.63 -2.13 -6.41
CA SER A 258 64.93 -2.61 -6.90
C SER A 258 65.74 -1.50 -7.59
N ALA A 259 65.99 -0.39 -6.89
CA ALA A 259 66.87 0.68 -7.42
C ALA A 259 67.67 1.47 -6.38
N ASN A 260 67.84 0.99 -5.14
CA ASN A 260 68.69 1.71 -4.17
C ASN A 260 69.50 0.80 -3.23
N ALA A 261 69.98 -0.33 -3.75
CA ALA A 261 70.93 -1.20 -3.08
C ALA A 261 72.30 -1.17 -3.79
N ALA A 262 72.87 0.01 -4.02
CA ALA A 262 74.24 0.16 -4.51
C ALA A 262 74.78 1.59 -4.34
N MET A 263 74.79 2.16 -3.13
CA MET A 263 75.78 3.20 -2.81
C MET A 263 75.91 3.40 -1.31
N GLN A 264 77.13 3.69 -0.87
CA GLN A 264 77.58 4.02 0.50
C GLN A 264 78.04 2.83 1.36
N ARG A 265 79.23 2.34 1.01
CA ARG A 265 80.24 1.90 1.99
C ARG A 265 81.15 3.08 2.34
N SER A 266 81.56 3.11 3.63
CA SER A 266 82.65 3.89 4.26
C SER A 266 82.35 5.38 4.47
N THR A 267 82.51 5.98 5.67
CA THR A 267 83.57 5.87 6.68
C THR A 267 83.12 6.38 8.07
N GLY A 268 83.73 5.86 9.16
CA GLY A 268 84.13 6.65 10.35
C GLY A 268 83.22 6.74 11.59
N THR A 269 83.52 5.94 12.62
CA THR A 269 83.06 5.93 14.04
C THR A 269 83.81 6.97 14.93
N PRO A 270 83.69 7.04 16.29
CA PRO A 270 82.58 6.82 17.26
C PRO A 270 82.44 7.92 18.36
N GLY A 271 81.40 7.88 19.21
CA GLY A 271 81.44 8.58 20.51
C GLY A 271 80.21 8.47 21.45
N ASN A 272 80.34 7.61 22.48
CA ASN A 272 79.73 7.58 23.83
C ASN A 272 78.22 7.34 24.11
N THR A 273 78.01 6.33 24.96
CA THR A 273 76.89 6.00 25.87
C THR A 273 77.24 6.44 27.32
N PRO A 274 76.51 6.08 28.41
CA PRO A 274 75.07 5.81 28.64
C PRO A 274 74.53 6.54 29.91
N THR A 275 73.25 6.34 30.27
CA THR A 275 72.68 6.09 31.64
C THR A 275 71.18 6.48 31.68
N THR A 276 70.24 6.01 32.50
CA THR A 276 69.96 4.84 33.37
C THR A 276 68.55 5.09 33.96
N GLY A 277 67.77 4.05 34.28
CA GLY A 277 66.70 4.10 35.31
C GLY A 277 65.28 4.35 34.76
N ASN A 278 64.35 3.40 34.65
CA ASN A 278 63.75 2.43 35.59
C ASN A 278 62.58 2.99 36.42
N ASN A 279 61.43 2.31 36.25
CA ASN A 279 60.37 1.96 37.22
C ASN A 279 59.24 2.93 37.67
N GLN A 280 58.02 2.35 37.53
CA GLN A 280 56.91 2.24 38.51
C GLN A 280 55.99 3.46 38.70
N ARG A 281 54.69 3.34 38.34
CA ARG A 281 53.52 2.67 38.98
C ARG A 281 52.73 3.62 39.91
N GLY A 282 51.47 3.87 39.53
CA GLY A 282 50.28 3.75 40.40
C GLY A 282 49.88 4.96 41.24
N GLY A 283 48.59 5.35 41.15
CA GLY A 283 47.93 6.12 42.21
C GLY A 283 46.74 6.98 41.77
N THR A 284 45.54 6.41 41.80
CA THR A 284 44.24 7.09 42.06
C THR A 284 43.56 6.29 43.18
N PRO A 285 42.48 6.73 43.87
CA PRO A 285 41.75 8.01 43.78
C PRO A 285 41.37 8.63 45.17
N GLY A 286 40.85 9.86 45.14
CA GLY A 286 40.03 10.46 46.21
C GLY A 286 39.28 11.64 45.58
N GLY A 287 37.97 11.80 45.65
CA GLY A 287 37.06 11.61 46.78
C GLY A 287 36.57 13.01 47.18
N GLY A 288 35.33 13.37 46.85
CA GLY A 288 34.78 14.67 47.23
C GLY A 288 33.50 15.08 46.51
N SER A 289 32.35 14.64 47.02
CA SER A 289 31.12 15.45 47.11
C SER A 289 31.19 16.18 48.48
N PRO A 290 30.51 17.34 48.74
CA PRO A 290 29.09 17.51 48.45
C PRO A 290 28.52 18.96 48.25
N LEU A 291 27.24 18.99 47.85
CA LEU A 291 26.19 19.99 48.14
C LEU A 291 26.28 21.44 47.60
N GLY A 292 25.14 21.90 47.04
CA GLY A 292 24.61 23.22 47.36
C GLY A 292 23.98 24.04 46.23
N GLY A 293 22.66 23.91 46.07
CA GLY A 293 21.73 25.06 46.06
C GLY A 293 21.57 25.92 44.80
N GLY A 294 20.30 26.15 44.41
CA GLY A 294 19.89 27.41 43.78
C GLY A 294 18.95 27.31 42.58
N SER A 295 17.64 27.22 42.85
CA SER A 295 16.62 27.75 41.92
C SER A 295 16.67 29.28 41.93
N PRO A 296 16.14 29.94 40.89
CA PRO A 296 14.90 30.68 41.15
C PRO A 296 13.85 30.63 40.03
N PHE A 297 12.62 30.91 40.47
CA PHE A 297 11.39 31.16 39.73
C PHE A 297 11.39 32.49 38.95
N GLY A 298 10.53 32.54 37.93
CA GLY A 298 9.94 33.75 37.33
C GLY A 298 9.71 33.53 35.82
N GLY A 299 8.53 33.65 35.20
CA GLY A 299 7.27 34.30 35.56
C GLY A 299 6.84 35.22 34.40
N GLY A 300 5.71 34.94 33.74
CA GLY A 300 5.03 35.79 32.74
C GLY A 300 5.34 35.43 31.27
N GLN A 301 4.44 35.53 30.29
CA GLN A 301 3.09 36.09 30.21
C GLN A 301 2.46 35.66 28.86
N ILE A 302 1.14 35.43 28.83
CA ILE A 302 0.31 35.20 27.63
C ILE A 302 -0.11 36.54 27.02
N PRO A 303 -0.16 36.68 25.69
CA PRO A 303 -1.39 37.17 25.01
C PRO A 303 -1.63 36.36 23.71
N GLY A 304 -2.82 36.10 23.19
CA GLY A 304 -4.12 36.74 23.29
C GLY A 304 -4.78 36.59 21.91
N MET A 305 -5.86 35.82 21.83
CA MET A 305 -6.72 35.71 20.64
C MET A 305 -7.29 37.07 20.24
N ARG A 306 -7.36 37.36 18.93
CA ARG A 306 -8.45 38.15 18.34
C ARG A 306 -8.78 37.68 16.92
N ARG A 307 -10.07 37.30 16.80
CA ARG A 307 -11.03 37.43 15.68
C ARG A 307 -10.60 37.05 14.28
#